data_AF-Q7UCC4-F1
#
_entry.id   AF-Q7UCC4-F1
#
_cell.length_a   1.000
_cell.length_b   1.000
_cell.length_c   1.000
_cell.angle_alpha   90.00
_cell.angle_beta   90.00
_cell.angle_gamma   90.00
#
_symmetry.space_group_name_H-M   'P 1'
#
loop_
_entity.id
_entity.type
_entity.pdbx_description
1 polymer ?
#
loop_
_entity_poly.entity_id
_entity_poly.type
_entity_poly.pdbx_seq_one_letter_code
_entity_poly.pdbx_strand_id
1 'polypeptide(L)'
;MYNDVLFPGEDINKPISIAAANRFVNRIRGGMDLGYWRTHDFRRTLVTRLSEMNVEPHVTERMLGHELGGIMSVYNKHDWIEAQRKAYELHADKLFWHIRSISD
;
A
#
# COMPACT_ATOMS: atom_id res chain seq x y z
N MET A 1 12.11 -15.34 -15.78
CA MET A 1 11.00 -14.99 -14.88
C MET A 1 10.72 -16.19 -14.02
N TYR A 2 10.59 -16.04 -12.71
CA TYR A 2 10.11 -17.12 -11.84
C TYR A 2 8.64 -17.36 -12.18
N ASN A 3 8.26 -18.61 -12.45
CA ASN A 3 7.15 -18.91 -13.37
C ASN A 3 5.79 -18.30 -13.01
N ASP A 4 5.49 -18.01 -11.73
CA ASP A 4 4.22 -17.36 -11.32
C ASP A 4 4.32 -16.52 -10.02
N VAL A 5 5.53 -16.27 -9.50
CA VAL A 5 5.73 -15.65 -8.17
C VAL A 5 6.63 -14.42 -8.26
N LEU A 6 6.12 -13.27 -7.82
CA LEU A 6 6.86 -12.00 -7.82
C LEU A 6 7.93 -11.92 -6.72
N PHE A 7 7.62 -12.43 -5.52
CA PHE A 7 8.53 -12.43 -4.36
C PHE A 7 8.76 -13.86 -3.87
N PRO A 8 9.75 -14.56 -4.44
CA PRO A 8 10.04 -15.95 -4.08
C PRO A 8 10.57 -16.07 -2.64
N GLY A 9 10.26 -17.18 -2.00
CA GLY A 9 10.79 -17.56 -0.69
C GLY A 9 12.09 -18.37 -0.81
N GLU A 10 12.29 -19.29 0.14
CA GLU A 10 13.40 -20.26 0.11
C GLU A 10 13.29 -21.18 -1.12
N ASP A 11 12.08 -21.63 -1.43
CA ASP A 11 11.73 -22.29 -2.69
C ASP A 11 11.35 -21.22 -3.71
N ILE A 12 12.06 -21.21 -4.83
CA ILE A 12 11.95 -20.20 -5.88
C ILE A 12 10.59 -20.20 -6.59
N ASN A 13 9.83 -21.28 -6.45
CA ASN A 13 8.49 -21.44 -7.01
C ASN A 13 7.38 -21.15 -5.99
N LYS A 14 7.72 -20.79 -4.75
CA LYS A 14 6.75 -20.48 -3.69
C LYS A 14 6.92 -19.03 -3.22
N PRO A 15 5.82 -18.35 -2.86
CA PRO A 15 5.90 -17.01 -2.32
C PRO A 15 6.60 -16.99 -0.96
N ILE A 16 7.23 -15.86 -0.63
CA ILE A 16 7.73 -15.58 0.71
C ILE A 16 6.61 -15.76 1.76
N SER A 17 6.93 -16.39 2.88
CA SER A 17 5.97 -16.51 3.99
C SER A 17 5.74 -15.18 4.70
N ILE A 18 4.56 -15.00 5.29
CA ILE A 18 4.25 -13.83 6.14
C ILE A 18 5.28 -13.70 7.27
N ALA A 19 5.72 -14.81 7.86
CA ALA A 19 6.74 -14.81 8.90
C ALA A 19 8.08 -14.25 8.41
N ALA A 20 8.52 -14.61 7.21
CA ALA A 20 9.74 -14.09 6.61
C ALA A 20 9.60 -12.58 6.29
N ALA A 21 8.48 -12.15 5.72
CA ALA A 21 8.21 -10.73 5.49
C ALA A 21 8.20 -9.92 6.80
N ASN A 22 7.58 -10.43 7.86
CA ASN A 22 7.57 -9.79 9.17
C ASN A 22 8.97 -9.68 9.78
N ARG A 23 9.81 -10.73 9.66
CA ARG A 23 11.21 -10.68 10.11
C ARG A 23 12.02 -9.62 9.36
N PHE A 24 11.82 -9.51 8.06
CA PHE A 24 12.46 -8.49 7.22
C PHE A 24 12.09 -7.08 7.71
N VAL A 25 10.79 -6.80 7.89
CA VAL A 25 10.30 -5.51 8.39
C VAL A 25 10.81 -5.20 9.80
N ASN A 26 10.85 -6.20 10.69
CA ASN A 26 11.39 -6.03 12.04
C ASN A 26 12.88 -5.65 12.02
N ARG A 27 13.66 -6.23 11.11
CA ARG A 27 15.09 -5.90 10.94
C ARG A 27 15.27 -4.46 10.46
N ILE A 28 14.47 -4.02 9.48
CA ILE A 28 14.48 -2.64 8.99
C ILE A 28 14.14 -1.68 10.13
N ARG A 29 13.03 -1.91 10.85
CA ARG A 29 12.61 -1.06 11.97
C ARG A 29 13.66 -0.97 13.07
N GLY A 30 14.35 -2.07 13.38
CA GLY A 30 15.43 -2.08 14.38
C GLY A 30 16.68 -1.27 14.00
N GLY A 31 16.85 -0.93 12.72
CA GLY A 31 17.94 -0.07 12.23
C GLY A 31 17.53 1.39 12.04
N MET A 32 16.31 1.78 12.41
CA MET A 32 15.79 3.13 12.25
C MET A 32 15.63 3.81 13.60
N ASP A 33 15.99 5.10 13.67
CA ASP A 33 15.65 5.95 14.80
C ASP A 33 14.23 6.52 14.64
N LEU A 34 13.24 5.61 14.66
CA LEU A 34 11.82 5.91 14.52
C LEU A 34 11.03 5.19 15.62
N GLY A 35 9.90 5.77 16.02
CA GLY A 35 8.95 5.12 16.93
C GLY A 35 8.39 3.80 16.39
N TYR A 36 7.61 3.08 17.21
CA TYR A 36 7.04 1.80 16.79
C TYR A 36 6.05 1.95 15.62
N TRP A 37 6.25 1.15 14.56
CA TRP A 37 5.37 1.04 13.41
C TRP A 37 5.32 -0.40 12.89
N ARG A 38 4.30 -0.74 12.11
CA ARG A 38 4.09 -2.05 11.46
C ARG A 38 3.82 -1.86 9.97
N THR A 39 3.93 -2.93 9.17
CA THR A 39 3.64 -2.90 7.73
C THR A 39 2.24 -2.33 7.41
N HIS A 40 1.27 -2.59 8.28
CA HIS A 40 -0.09 -2.04 8.14
C HIS A 40 -0.12 -0.50 8.18
N ASP A 41 0.81 0.15 8.85
CA ASP A 41 0.85 1.61 8.95
C ASP A 41 1.19 2.26 7.61
N PHE A 42 1.84 1.56 6.67
CA PHE A 42 1.99 2.03 5.30
C PHE A 42 0.64 2.15 4.58
N ARG A 43 -0.27 1.18 4.77
CA ARG A 43 -1.63 1.25 4.21
C ARG A 43 -2.43 2.41 4.81
N ARG A 44 -2.32 2.62 6.13
CA ARG A 44 -2.95 3.77 6.81
C ARG A 44 -2.41 5.09 6.28
N THR A 45 -1.08 5.19 6.16
CA THR A 45 -0.40 6.39 5.64
C THR A 45 -0.84 6.71 4.23
N LEU A 46 -0.94 5.70 3.34
CA LEU A 46 -1.44 5.87 1.98
C LEU A 46 -2.82 6.51 1.96
N VAL A 47 -3.77 5.98 2.74
CA VAL A 47 -5.14 6.52 2.79
C VAL A 47 -5.17 7.92 3.38
N THR A 48 -4.49 8.16 4.50
CA THR A 48 -4.45 9.49 5.13
C THR A 48 -3.90 10.54 4.15
N ARG A 49 -2.79 10.25 3.46
CA ARG A 49 -2.21 11.18 2.49
C ARG A 49 -3.11 11.41 1.28
N LEU A 50 -3.75 10.37 0.75
CA LEU A 50 -4.67 10.53 -0.38
C LEU A 50 -5.93 11.30 0.01
N SER A 51 -6.42 11.13 1.23
CA SER A 51 -7.52 11.92 1.78
C SER A 51 -7.15 13.41 1.91
N GLU A 52 -5.93 13.72 2.37
CA GLU A 52 -5.40 15.11 2.40
C GLU A 52 -5.35 15.74 0.99
N MET A 53 -5.22 14.92 -0.05
CA MET A 53 -5.19 15.33 -1.45
C MET A 53 -6.55 15.25 -2.15
N ASN A 54 -7.64 15.15 -1.38
CA ASN A 54 -9.03 15.11 -1.86
C ASN A 54 -9.39 13.90 -2.74
N VAL A 55 -8.69 12.77 -2.61
CA VAL A 55 -9.14 11.51 -3.21
C VAL A 55 -10.36 11.00 -2.45
N GLU A 56 -11.39 10.55 -3.18
CA GLU A 56 -12.64 10.15 -2.57
C GLU A 56 -12.48 8.88 -1.70
N PRO A 57 -13.12 8.82 -0.52
CA PRO A 57 -12.96 7.69 0.41
C PRO A 57 -13.27 6.34 -0.22
N HIS A 58 -14.32 6.25 -1.04
CA HIS A 58 -14.69 5.00 -1.71
C HIS A 58 -13.62 4.53 -2.71
N VAL A 59 -12.86 5.43 -3.33
CA VAL A 59 -11.72 5.07 -4.18
C VAL A 59 -10.61 4.47 -3.33
N THR A 60 -10.27 5.10 -2.19
CA THR A 60 -9.25 4.56 -1.28
C THR A 60 -9.65 3.22 -0.64
N GLU A 61 -10.93 3.01 -0.32
CA GLU A 61 -11.44 1.71 0.15
C GLU A 61 -11.24 0.61 -0.91
N ARG A 62 -11.50 0.91 -2.18
CA ARG A 62 -11.23 -0.02 -3.29
C ARG A 62 -9.74 -0.27 -3.49
N MET A 63 -8.89 0.76 -3.37
CA MET A 63 -7.42 0.58 -3.41
C MET A 63 -6.92 -0.35 -2.30
N LEU A 64 -7.57 -0.30 -1.14
CA LEU A 64 -7.29 -1.22 -0.04
C LEU A 64 -7.83 -2.63 -0.29
N GLY A 65 -8.62 -2.86 -1.34
CA GLY A 65 -9.28 -4.14 -1.58
C GLY A 65 -10.41 -4.43 -0.60
N HIS A 66 -10.96 -3.39 0.04
CA HIS A 66 -12.10 -3.53 0.92
C HIS A 66 -13.41 -3.60 0.12
N GLU A 67 -14.37 -4.35 0.63
CA GLU A 67 -15.74 -4.25 0.17
C GLU A 67 -16.39 -2.98 0.72
N LEU A 68 -17.21 -2.32 -0.11
CA LEU A 68 -18.01 -1.19 0.38
C LEU A 68 -19.03 -1.70 1.40
N GLY A 69 -19.28 -0.91 2.45
CA GLY A 69 -20.24 -1.26 3.49
C GLY A 69 -21.69 -0.89 3.12
N GLY A 70 -22.65 -1.68 3.61
CA GLY A 70 -24.08 -1.35 3.60
C GLY A 70 -24.66 -1.09 2.22
N ILE A 71 -25.54 -0.10 2.11
CA ILE A 71 -26.28 0.18 0.87
C ILE A 71 -25.38 0.62 -0.29
N MET A 72 -24.19 1.15 0.01
CA MET A 72 -23.21 1.54 -1.01
C MET A 72 -22.78 0.35 -1.86
N SER A 73 -22.63 -0.85 -1.28
CA SER A 73 -22.24 -2.05 -2.03
C SER A 73 -23.36 -2.61 -2.90
N VAL A 74 -24.62 -2.33 -2.55
CA VAL A 74 -25.78 -2.73 -3.34
C VAL A 74 -25.81 -1.96 -4.66
N TYR A 75 -25.66 -0.63 -4.60
CA TYR A 75 -25.78 0.23 -5.77
C TYR A 75 -24.46 0.44 -6.54
N ASN A 76 -23.32 0.42 -5.86
CA ASN A 76 -22.05 0.74 -6.49
C ASN A 76 -21.22 -0.52 -6.74
N LYS A 77 -21.44 -1.11 -7.92
CA LYS A 77 -20.64 -2.24 -8.44
C LYS A 77 -19.45 -1.80 -9.30
N HIS A 78 -19.32 -0.51 -9.55
CA HIS A 78 -18.16 0.04 -10.26
C HIS A 78 -16.91 -0.13 -9.39
N ASP A 79 -15.76 -0.38 -10.03
CA ASP A 79 -14.49 -0.56 -9.32
C ASP A 79 -13.63 0.70 -9.34
N TRP A 80 -13.99 1.71 -10.14
CA TRP A 80 -13.27 2.99 -10.24
C TRP A 80 -11.77 2.82 -10.54
N ILE A 81 -11.41 1.82 -11.36
CA ILE A 81 -10.02 1.49 -11.70
C ILE A 81 -9.22 2.72 -12.16
N GLU A 82 -9.81 3.59 -12.98
CA GLU A 82 -9.13 4.81 -13.44
C GLU A 82 -8.89 5.83 -12.33
N ALA A 83 -9.83 5.97 -11.38
CA ALA A 83 -9.63 6.83 -10.21
C ALA A 83 -8.57 6.24 -9.27
N GLN A 84 -8.57 4.92 -9.07
CA GLN A 84 -7.53 4.23 -8.31
C GLN A 84 -6.15 4.45 -8.94
N ARG A 85 -6.04 4.32 -10.27
CA ARG A 85 -4.78 4.56 -11.01
C ARG A 85 -4.25 5.97 -10.76
N LYS A 86 -5.08 7.00 -10.92
CA LYS A 86 -4.70 8.41 -10.65
C LYS A 86 -4.29 8.62 -9.20
N ALA A 87 -4.98 8.00 -8.26
CA ALA A 87 -4.64 8.08 -6.84
C ALA A 87 -3.28 7.41 -6.53
N TYR A 88 -2.97 6.26 -7.15
CA TYR A 88 -1.65 5.63 -7.03
C TYR A 88 -0.53 6.52 -7.57
N GLU A 89 -0.75 7.15 -8.73
CA GLU A 89 0.22 8.10 -9.32
C GLU A 89 0.48 9.29 -8.40
N LEU A 90 -0.59 9.89 -7.87
CA LEU A 90 -0.49 11.00 -6.93
C LEU A 90 0.26 10.62 -5.65
N HIS A 91 0.04 9.42 -5.11
CA HIS A 91 0.78 8.92 -3.97
C HIS A 91 2.28 8.73 -4.30
N ALA A 92 2.58 8.16 -5.48
CA ALA A 92 3.95 7.96 -5.93
C ALA A 92 4.69 9.30 -6.10
N ASP A 93 4.06 10.29 -6.72
CA ASP A 93 4.63 11.64 -6.88
C ASP A 93 4.97 12.27 -5.53
N LYS A 94 4.08 12.15 -4.55
CA LYS A 94 4.31 12.67 -3.20
C LYS A 94 5.46 11.95 -2.50
N LEU A 95 5.56 10.62 -2.65
CA LEU A 95 6.66 9.83 -2.11
C LEU A 95 8.00 10.27 -2.71
N PHE A 96 8.08 10.37 -4.04
CA PHE A 96 9.30 10.81 -4.71
C PHE A 96 9.68 12.26 -4.39
N TRP A 97 8.69 13.12 -4.17
CA TRP A 97 8.94 14.48 -3.68
C TRP A 97 9.63 14.48 -2.31
N HIS A 98 9.17 13.64 -1.36
CA HIS A 98 9.83 13.51 -0.05
C HIS A 98 11.26 12.97 -0.18
N ILE A 99 11.49 11.96 -1.02
CA ILE A 99 12.83 11.38 -1.24
C ILE A 99 13.79 12.46 -1.74
N ARG A 100 13.38 13.22 -2.77
CA ARG A 100 14.20 14.32 -3.31
C ARG A 100 14.48 15.38 -2.25
N SER A 101 13.46 15.79 -1.49
CA SER A 101 13.59 16.83 -0.45
C SER A 101 14.50 16.45 0.72
N ILE A 102 14.84 15.17 0.89
CA ILE A 102 15.77 14.68 1.92
C ILE A 102 17.17 14.42 1.33
N SER A 103 17.28 14.32 0.01
CA SER A 103 18.53 13.99 -0.71
C SER A 103 19.33 15.24 -1.13
N ASP A 104 18.72 16.42 -1.00
CA ASP A 104 19.34 17.74 -1.17
C ASP A 104 19.73 18.32 0.21
#